data_AF-A0A955UEN5-F1
#
_entry.id   AF-A0A955UEN5-F1
#
_cell.length_a   1.000
_cell.length_b   1.000
_cell.length_c   1.000
_cell.angle_alpha   90.00
_cell.angle_beta   90.00
_cell.angle_gamma   90.00
#
_symmetry.space_group_name_H-M   'P 1'
#
loop_
_entity.id
_entity.type
_entity.pdbx_description
1 polymer ?
#
loop_
_entity_poly.entity_id
_entity_poly.type
_entity_poly.pdbx_seq_one_letter_code
_entity_poly.pdbx_strand_id
1 'polypeptide(L)'
;QSDSAKIRLVNNTYVADLDQRTAAYLNAQGLQVVAFGTPTGYASRTKVILYTSKLYALRYVKDLFGLESPQIVIRPDPASKVDMEIQLGEDWAGGFPDGE
;
A
#
# COMPACT_ATOMS: atom_id res chain seq x y z
N GLN A 1 -14.34 -6.13 -17.93
CA GLN A 1 -13.21 -6.59 -17.11
C GLN A 1 -12.52 -5.33 -16.59
N SER A 2 -12.72 -5.00 -15.32
CA SER A 2 -12.15 -3.76 -14.75
C SER A 2 -10.68 -4.00 -14.45
N ASP A 3 -9.79 -3.21 -15.05
CA ASP A 3 -8.33 -3.31 -14.88
C ASP A 3 -7.97 -3.21 -13.38
N SER A 4 -7.13 -4.13 -12.88
CA SER A 4 -6.68 -4.17 -11.49
C SER A 4 -5.93 -2.88 -11.12
N ALA A 5 -6.07 -2.42 -9.88
CA ALA A 5 -5.34 -1.23 -9.44
C ALA A 5 -3.84 -1.52 -9.36
N LYS A 6 -3.04 -0.69 -10.02
CA LYS A 6 -1.58 -0.75 -9.97
C LYS A 6 -1.09 -0.08 -8.70
N ILE A 7 -0.35 -0.82 -7.88
CA ILE A 7 0.09 -0.38 -6.56
C ILE A 7 1.61 -0.19 -6.55
N ARG A 8 2.05 0.90 -5.92
CA ARG A 8 3.43 1.08 -5.44
C ARG A 8 3.49 0.86 -3.93
N LEU A 9 4.48 0.11 -3.46
CA LEU A 9 4.78 -0.01 -2.02
C LEU A 9 5.99 0.85 -1.65
N VAL A 10 5.95 1.45 -0.47
CA VAL A 10 7.07 2.19 0.12
C VAL A 10 7.25 1.71 1.55
N ASN A 11 8.43 1.18 1.88
CA ASN A 11 8.73 0.72 3.23
C ASN A 11 9.26 1.88 4.08
N ASN A 12 8.46 2.36 5.03
CA ASN A 12 8.84 3.42 5.97
C ASN A 12 9.10 2.89 7.39
N THR A 13 9.48 1.61 7.49
CA THR A 13 9.72 0.88 8.74
C THR A 13 11.20 0.54 8.91
N TYR A 14 11.57 -0.03 10.05
CA TYR A 14 12.90 -0.63 10.25
C TYR A 14 12.99 -2.09 9.81
N VAL A 15 11.87 -2.70 9.37
CA VAL A 15 11.84 -4.10 8.96
C VAL A 15 12.31 -4.22 7.51
N ALA A 16 13.46 -4.86 7.32
CA ALA A 16 14.01 -5.13 6.00
C ALA A 16 13.02 -5.94 5.13
N ASP A 17 12.98 -5.61 3.85
CA ASP A 17 12.21 -6.31 2.81
C ASP A 17 10.69 -6.45 3.09
N LEU A 18 10.14 -5.65 4.02
CA LEU A 18 8.73 -5.68 4.36
C LEU A 18 7.83 -5.35 3.16
N ASP A 19 8.27 -4.43 2.30
CA ASP A 19 7.59 -4.13 1.04
C ASP A 19 7.57 -5.32 0.09
N GLN A 20 8.67 -6.06 -0.05
CA GLN A 20 8.72 -7.27 -0.89
C GLN A 20 7.79 -8.37 -0.36
N ARG A 21 7.83 -8.62 0.94
CA ARG A 21 6.94 -9.60 1.61
C ARG A 21 5.48 -9.19 1.48
N THR A 22 5.18 -7.92 1.70
CA THR A 22 3.83 -7.36 1.51
C THR A 22 3.40 -7.46 0.05
N ALA A 23 4.31 -7.25 -0.92
CA ALA A 23 3.98 -7.41 -2.32
C ALA A 23 3.60 -8.85 -2.66
N ALA A 24 4.34 -9.83 -2.17
CA ALA A 24 4.01 -11.24 -2.35
C ALA A 24 2.63 -11.57 -1.78
N TYR A 25 2.34 -11.11 -0.56
CA TYR A 25 1.04 -11.26 0.08
C TYR A 25 -0.11 -10.63 -0.73
N LEU A 26 0.03 -9.35 -1.12
CA LEU A 26 -0.98 -8.62 -1.89
C LEU A 26 -1.22 -9.25 -3.27
N ASN A 27 -0.15 -9.70 -3.94
CA ASN A 27 -0.25 -10.37 -5.24
C ASN A 27 -1.00 -11.71 -5.10
N ALA A 28 -0.77 -12.48 -4.03
CA ALA A 28 -1.51 -13.70 -3.74
C ALA A 28 -3.02 -13.46 -3.48
N GLN A 29 -3.37 -12.27 -2.99
CA GLN A 29 -4.76 -11.82 -2.83
C GLN A 29 -5.38 -11.24 -4.12
N GLY A 30 -4.64 -11.24 -5.24
CA GLY A 30 -5.12 -10.78 -6.55
C GLY A 30 -4.98 -9.27 -6.79
N LEU A 31 -4.28 -8.54 -5.92
CA LEU A 31 -3.87 -7.16 -6.18
C LEU A 31 -2.62 -7.13 -7.06
N GLN A 32 -2.31 -5.98 -7.64
CA GLN A 32 -1.19 -5.85 -8.57
C GLN A 32 -0.16 -4.84 -8.04
N VAL A 33 0.87 -5.33 -7.36
CA VAL A 33 2.02 -4.51 -6.98
C VAL A 33 3.00 -4.46 -8.14
N VAL A 34 3.23 -3.27 -8.68
CA VAL A 34 4.04 -3.05 -9.90
C VAL A 34 5.31 -2.24 -9.67
N ALA A 35 5.47 -1.67 -8.49
CA ALA A 35 6.63 -0.83 -8.16
C ALA A 35 6.93 -0.81 -6.66
N PHE A 36 8.19 -0.57 -6.36
CA PHE A 36 8.68 -0.22 -5.03
C PHE A 36 9.23 1.22 -5.08
N GLY A 37 8.94 2.02 -4.06
CA GLY A 37 9.41 3.39 -3.95
C GLY A 37 10.44 3.56 -2.84
N THR A 38 11.16 4.68 -2.89
CA THR A 38 12.15 5.03 -1.87
C THR A 38 11.44 5.44 -0.57
N PRO A 39 11.95 4.99 0.59
CA PRO A 39 11.43 5.44 1.89
C PRO A 39 11.38 6.96 1.98
N THR A 40 10.29 7.48 2.51
CA THR A 40 10.05 8.93 2.68
C THR A 40 10.34 9.41 4.10
N GLY A 41 10.92 8.53 4.94
CA GLY A 41 11.13 8.73 6.37
C GLY A 41 10.31 7.75 7.20
N TYR A 42 10.66 7.63 8.49
CA TYR A 42 9.99 6.71 9.42
C TYR A 42 8.49 6.99 9.56
N ALA A 43 7.68 5.93 9.59
CA ALA A 43 6.24 6.01 9.81
C ALA A 43 5.77 4.96 10.83
N SER A 44 5.09 5.42 11.89
CA SER A 44 4.45 4.52 12.85
C SER A 44 3.12 3.94 12.36
N ARG A 45 2.50 4.56 11.35
CA ARG A 45 1.19 4.19 10.81
C ARG A 45 1.23 4.10 9.30
N THR A 46 0.59 3.08 8.76
CA THR A 46 0.46 2.86 7.32
C THR A 46 -0.43 3.94 6.70
N LYS A 47 -0.06 4.42 5.51
CA LYS A 47 -0.83 5.44 4.77
C LYS A 47 -1.02 5.03 3.33
N VAL A 48 -2.10 5.52 2.73
CA VAL A 48 -2.40 5.31 1.31
C VAL A 48 -2.58 6.64 0.62
N ILE A 49 -1.92 6.79 -0.52
CA ILE A 49 -2.13 7.90 -1.45
C ILE A 49 -2.87 7.35 -2.67
N LEU A 50 -4.07 7.86 -2.93
CA LEU A 50 -4.88 7.50 -4.08
C LEU A 50 -4.68 8.54 -5.20
N TYR A 51 -4.16 8.11 -6.35
CA TYR A 51 -3.91 8.97 -7.52
C TYR A 51 -5.04 8.91 -8.56
N THR A 52 -5.85 7.85 -8.57
CA THR A 52 -6.93 7.64 -9.54
C THR A 52 -8.26 7.32 -8.86
N SER A 53 -9.34 7.16 -9.63
CA SER A 53 -10.70 6.91 -9.09
C SER A 53 -11.00 5.43 -8.80
N LYS A 54 -9.97 4.61 -8.50
CA LYS A 54 -10.11 3.16 -8.21
C LYS A 54 -10.67 2.89 -6.80
N LEU A 55 -11.88 3.38 -6.51
CA LEU A 55 -12.50 3.34 -5.18
C LEU A 55 -12.74 1.91 -4.65
N TYR A 56 -12.95 0.94 -5.53
CA TYR A 56 -13.10 -0.47 -5.12
C TYR A 56 -11.80 -1.02 -4.53
N ALA A 57 -10.66 -0.76 -5.18
CA ALA A 57 -9.35 -1.16 -4.68
C ALA A 57 -9.01 -0.42 -3.38
N LEU A 58 -9.36 0.87 -3.27
CA LEU A 58 -9.20 1.62 -2.03
C LEU A 58 -9.98 0.98 -0.88
N ARG A 59 -11.23 0.55 -1.12
CA ARG A 59 -12.04 -0.10 -0.08
C ARG A 59 -11.38 -1.38 0.43
N TYR A 60 -10.93 -2.23 -0.47
CA TYR A 60 -10.24 -3.47 -0.10
C TYR A 60 -8.96 -3.18 0.70
N VAL A 61 -8.12 -2.24 0.23
CA VAL A 61 -6.88 -1.86 0.92
C VAL A 61 -7.16 -1.22 2.28
N LYS A 62 -8.21 -0.40 2.39
CA LYS A 62 -8.65 0.16 3.66
C LYS A 62 -8.97 -0.94 4.68
N ASP A 63 -9.77 -1.91 4.27
CA ASP A 63 -10.20 -3.00 5.14
C ASP A 63 -9.01 -3.90 5.53
N LEU A 64 -8.09 -4.18 4.59
CA LEU A 64 -6.92 -5.01 4.81
C LEU A 64 -5.92 -4.40 5.81
N PHE A 65 -5.59 -3.12 5.64
CA PHE A 65 -4.61 -2.42 6.49
C PHE A 65 -5.25 -1.74 7.70
N GLY A 66 -6.56 -1.90 7.91
CA GLY A 66 -7.28 -1.27 9.02
C GLY A 66 -7.20 0.26 9.00
N LEU A 67 -7.22 0.87 7.80
CA LEU A 67 -6.96 2.31 7.65
C LEU A 67 -8.13 3.17 8.13
N GLU A 68 -7.80 4.20 8.89
CA GLU A 68 -8.72 5.28 9.22
C GLU A 68 -8.64 6.42 8.19
N SER A 69 -9.65 7.30 8.18
CA SER A 69 -9.70 8.47 7.29
C SER A 69 -8.41 9.30 7.22
N PRO A 70 -7.69 9.63 8.33
CA PRO A 70 -6.45 10.40 8.26
C PRO A 70 -5.28 9.68 7.57
N GLN A 71 -5.38 8.36 7.37
CA GLN A 71 -4.37 7.56 6.67
C GLN A 71 -4.61 7.51 5.15
N ILE A 72 -5.73 8.05 4.67
CA ILE A 72 -6.10 8.04 3.25
C ILE A 72 -5.96 9.46 2.70
N VAL A 73 -5.03 9.63 1.76
CA VAL A 73 -4.78 10.89 1.06
C VAL A 73 -5.25 10.76 -0.38
N ILE A 74 -6.25 11.55 -0.76
CA ILE A 74 -6.69 11.64 -2.15
C ILE A 74 -5.90 12.75 -2.82
N ARG A 75 -5.05 12.38 -3.79
CA ARG A 75 -4.21 13.32 -4.53
C ARG A 75 -4.20 12.91 -6.00
N PRO A 76 -5.23 13.31 -6.79
CA PRO A 76 -5.31 12.92 -8.19
C PRO A 76 -4.08 13.38 -8.97
N ASP A 77 -3.45 12.46 -9.69
CA ASP A 77 -2.26 12.74 -10.50
C ASP A 77 -2.32 11.95 -11.81
N PRO A 78 -2.65 12.58 -12.96
CA PRO A 78 -2.72 11.90 -14.25
C PRO A 78 -1.36 11.50 -14.82
N ALA A 79 -0.25 12.05 -14.28
CA ALA A 79 1.10 11.66 -14.66
C ALA A 79 1.62 10.45 -13.88
N SER A 80 0.91 10.03 -12.81
CA SER A 80 1.28 8.86 -12.04
C SER A 80 1.20 7.58 -12.87
N LYS A 81 2.22 6.72 -12.74
CA LYS A 81 2.26 5.39 -13.37
C LYS A 81 1.51 4.32 -12.58
N VAL A 82 1.05 4.65 -11.37
CA VAL A 82 0.33 3.76 -10.45
C VAL A 82 -0.97 4.43 -10.00
N ASP A 83 -1.95 3.60 -9.66
CA ASP A 83 -3.24 4.06 -9.16
C ASP A 83 -3.17 4.46 -7.68
N MET A 84 -2.35 3.73 -6.90
CA MET A 84 -2.19 3.95 -5.47
C MET A 84 -0.73 3.75 -5.02
N GLU A 85 -0.35 4.48 -3.99
CA GLU A 85 0.85 4.21 -3.19
C GLU A 85 0.44 3.81 -1.78
N ILE A 86 1.01 2.72 -1.27
CA ILE A 86 0.89 2.30 0.13
C ILE A 86 2.24 2.51 0.79
N GLN A 87 2.26 3.39 1.78
CA GLN A 87 3.41 3.68 2.62
C GLN A 87 3.27 2.86 3.91
N LEU A 88 4.08 1.81 4.04
CA LEU A 88 4.01 0.85 5.14
C LEU A 88 4.58 1.48 6.42
N GLY A 89 3.82 1.39 7.50
CA GLY A 89 4.26 1.81 8.83
C GLY A 89 4.48 0.62 9.78
N GLU A 90 5.03 0.92 10.96
CA GLU A 90 5.30 -0.09 12.00
C GLU A 90 4.04 -0.85 12.46
N ASP A 91 2.85 -0.25 12.35
CA ASP A 91 1.58 -0.91 12.62
C ASP A 91 1.33 -2.14 11.72
N TRP A 92 1.71 -2.07 10.45
CA TRP A 92 1.68 -3.20 9.55
C TRP A 92 2.81 -4.18 9.84
N ALA A 93 4.01 -3.68 10.12
CA ALA A 93 5.16 -4.54 10.42
C ALA A 93 4.93 -5.46 11.63
N GLY A 94 4.38 -4.91 12.72
CA GLY A 94 4.11 -5.67 13.96
C GLY A 94 2.92 -6.64 13.86
N GLY A 95 2.07 -6.48 12.85
CA GLY A 95 0.90 -7.34 12.61
C GLY A 95 0.99 -8.15 11.31
N PHE A 96 2.12 -8.05 10.58
CA PHE A 96 2.26 -8.70 9.28
C PHE A 96 2.18 -10.21 9.48
N PRO A 97 1.33 -10.93 8.73
CA PRO A 97 1.24 -12.38 8.80
C PRO A 97 2.43 -13.02 8.09
N ASP A 98 3.63 -12.77 8.60
CA ASP A 98 4.72 -13.70 8.43
C ASP A 98 4.64 -14.67 9.58
N GLY A 99 4.41 -15.94 9.23
CA GLY A 99 4.17 -17.01 10.18
C GLY A 99 5.21 -17.09 11.29
N GLU A 100 4.78 -17.70 12.39
CA GLU A 100 5.68 -18.48 13.23
C GLU A 100 6.68 -19.32 12.40
#